data_AF-U6MB54-F1
#
_entry.id   AF-U6MB54-F1
#
_cell.length_a   1.000
_cell.length_b   1.000
_cell.length_c   1.000
_cell.angle_alpha   90.00
_cell.angle_beta   90.00
_cell.angle_gamma   90.00
#
_symmetry.space_group_name_H-M   'P 1'
#
loop_
_entity.id
_entity.type
_entity.pdbx_description
1 polymer ?
#
loop_
_entity_poly.entity_id
_entity_poly.type
_entity_poly.pdbx_seq_one_letter_code
_entity_poly.pdbx_strand_id
1 'polypeptide(L)'
;MAVQGKGAVRTWLDWLSPEQGAGDAIHLSGEQNIENTNQTAPEEGVFVLRKFIGKQVGVTRPLLVVFSLLLLSAVLFRVSSRWNSTQLSTSRLNLHIEWDPQFLYDNIIWSYLDDLNDAEEQMNEAWSTSDQSVRIAFQKHFAPSLNDGQAPTEDPLATINDHVSKMRECEFPFDSSAKVQSDFLQHLQLLLSICRTVTLRLEELKSTGTWEKFNGGQLSFPVREDADSNSYRGDTFSISGSMEAKGFLSALGMVGSERRESVDAQTAEELVELLLAEDKHSVCNMEARYYFERFLQPFGDQDVLKATPSTAEHQIPYNGKPFRTGALAQAAAQVFRQSESNYRWIHKLHKIAGNWTPNGLLEASRQQEEENLYNFQQRLRIKRGQMRMLLKKGIQYGDLEMIALFLL
;
A
#
# COMPACT_ATOMS: atom_id res chain seq x y z
N MET A 1 42.87 -34.22 -18.81
CA MET A 1 42.21 -34.12 -17.48
C MET A 1 41.22 -32.97 -17.53
N ALA A 2 39.93 -33.31 -17.58
CA ALA A 2 38.83 -32.36 -17.63
C ALA A 2 38.37 -32.06 -16.21
N VAL A 3 38.22 -30.77 -15.86
CA VAL A 3 37.49 -30.35 -14.67
C VAL A 3 36.41 -29.36 -15.10
N GLN A 4 35.21 -29.71 -14.68
CA GLN A 4 33.89 -29.26 -15.09
C GLN A 4 33.57 -27.89 -14.47
N GLY A 5 33.10 -26.94 -15.28
CA GLY A 5 32.65 -25.62 -14.84
C GLY A 5 31.32 -25.71 -14.08
N LYS A 6 31.26 -25.08 -12.90
CA LYS A 6 30.01 -24.80 -12.17
C LYS A 6 29.38 -23.53 -12.75
N GLY A 7 28.10 -23.63 -13.10
CA GLY A 7 27.31 -22.57 -13.70
C GLY A 7 27.17 -21.34 -12.80
N ALA A 8 27.38 -20.18 -13.40
CA ALA A 8 27.04 -18.90 -12.80
C ALA A 8 25.52 -18.73 -12.82
N VAL A 9 24.94 -18.51 -11.64
CA VAL A 9 23.55 -18.08 -11.45
C VAL A 9 23.47 -16.62 -11.89
N ARG A 10 22.74 -16.35 -12.97
CA ARG A 10 22.39 -14.99 -13.40
C ARG A 10 21.47 -14.37 -12.35
N THR A 11 21.81 -13.17 -11.88
CA THR A 11 21.01 -12.40 -10.94
C THR A 11 20.09 -11.45 -11.69
N TRP A 12 18.95 -11.12 -11.07
CA TRP A 12 17.86 -10.32 -11.65
C TRP A 12 18.28 -8.92 -12.12
N LEU A 13 19.46 -8.43 -11.71
CA LEU A 13 20.04 -7.17 -12.13
C LEU A 13 20.52 -7.17 -13.59
N ASP A 14 20.77 -8.33 -14.19
CA ASP A 14 21.20 -8.43 -15.60
C ASP A 14 20.09 -8.05 -16.60
N TRP A 15 18.82 -7.97 -16.15
CA TRP A 15 17.67 -7.59 -17.00
C TRP A 15 17.46 -6.07 -17.15
N LEU A 16 18.21 -5.24 -16.41
CA LEU A 16 18.01 -3.78 -16.39
C LEU A 16 19.04 -2.99 -17.20
N SER A 17 19.91 -3.65 -17.95
CA SER A 17 20.81 -2.96 -18.89
C SER A 17 20.12 -2.81 -20.25
N PRO A 18 19.94 -1.57 -20.76
CA PRO A 18 19.53 -1.39 -22.14
C PRO A 18 20.70 -1.77 -23.05
N GLU A 19 20.53 -2.83 -23.84
CA GLU A 19 21.48 -3.15 -24.91
C GLU A 19 21.53 -1.98 -25.90
N GLN A 20 22.70 -1.35 -25.96
CA GLN A 20 23.08 -0.43 -27.03
C GLN A 20 23.19 -1.23 -28.32
N GLY A 21 22.27 -0.97 -29.25
CA GLY A 21 22.35 -1.50 -30.60
C GLY A 21 23.58 -0.98 -31.33
N ALA A 22 24.42 -1.90 -31.78
CA ALA A 22 25.31 -1.72 -32.91
C ALA A 22 24.93 -2.79 -33.93
N GLY A 23 24.55 -2.34 -35.13
CA GLY A 23 24.14 -3.22 -36.21
C GLY A 23 25.31 -4.06 -36.72
N ASP A 24 24.96 -5.21 -37.29
CA ASP A 24 25.44 -5.54 -38.64
C ASP A 24 24.55 -6.62 -39.27
N ALA A 25 24.27 -6.40 -40.54
CA ALA A 25 23.52 -7.29 -41.40
C ALA A 25 24.39 -8.48 -41.80
N ILE A 26 23.89 -9.70 -41.63
CA ILE A 26 24.32 -10.86 -42.44
C ILE A 26 23.11 -11.71 -42.81
N HIS A 27 22.89 -11.78 -44.12
CA HIS A 27 22.07 -12.76 -44.84
C HIS A 27 22.59 -14.18 -44.59
N LEU A 28 21.69 -15.17 -44.46
CA LEU A 28 21.94 -16.53 -44.93
C LEU A 28 20.62 -17.26 -45.29
N SER A 29 20.52 -17.61 -46.58
CA SER A 29 19.79 -18.77 -47.12
C SER A 29 20.09 -20.02 -46.28
N GLY A 30 19.18 -20.95 -45.98
CA GLY A 30 18.15 -21.55 -46.82
C GLY A 30 18.55 -23.02 -47.01
N GLU A 31 17.80 -23.98 -46.46
CA GLU A 31 17.72 -25.33 -47.01
C GLU A 31 16.59 -26.13 -46.36
N GLN A 32 15.78 -26.72 -47.24
CA GLN A 32 14.78 -27.74 -46.96
C GLN A 32 15.49 -29.04 -46.56
N ASN A 33 14.90 -29.82 -45.66
CA ASN A 33 14.84 -31.27 -45.84
C ASN A 33 13.64 -31.87 -45.10
N ILE A 34 12.82 -32.53 -45.90
CA ILE A 34 11.76 -33.46 -45.56
C ILE A 34 12.44 -34.78 -45.23
N GLU A 35 12.19 -35.38 -44.06
CA GLU A 35 12.03 -36.83 -44.03
C GLU A 35 11.20 -37.31 -42.84
N ASN A 36 10.41 -38.31 -43.18
CA ASN A 36 9.26 -38.87 -42.52
C ASN A 36 9.68 -40.24 -41.97
N THR A 37 9.45 -40.53 -40.70
CA THR A 37 9.43 -41.92 -40.23
C THR A 37 8.47 -42.10 -39.07
N ASN A 38 7.39 -42.80 -39.36
CA ASN A 38 6.54 -43.50 -38.42
C ASN A 38 7.38 -44.46 -37.56
N GLN A 39 7.19 -44.44 -36.24
CA GLN A 39 7.26 -45.68 -35.46
C GLN A 39 6.43 -45.63 -34.18
N THR A 40 5.60 -46.65 -34.10
CA THR A 40 4.66 -47.12 -33.10
C THR A 40 5.17 -47.21 -31.65
N ALA A 41 4.24 -46.96 -30.72
CA ALA A 41 4.31 -47.28 -29.30
C ALA A 41 4.34 -48.80 -29.01
N PRO A 42 4.80 -49.19 -27.81
CA PRO A 42 3.92 -49.87 -26.84
C PRO A 42 4.09 -49.25 -25.42
N GLU A 43 3.00 -48.86 -24.77
CA GLU A 43 2.23 -49.65 -23.77
C GLU A 43 2.86 -49.77 -22.37
N GLU A 44 2.03 -49.35 -21.40
CA GLU A 44 1.86 -49.91 -20.05
C GLU A 44 2.90 -49.64 -18.95
N GLY A 45 2.78 -48.46 -18.32
CA GLY A 45 3.21 -48.22 -16.94
C GLY A 45 2.04 -48.36 -15.96
N VAL A 46 1.78 -49.59 -15.49
CA VAL A 46 0.80 -49.90 -14.45
C VAL A 46 1.30 -49.37 -13.10
N PHE A 47 0.64 -48.34 -12.56
CA PHE A 47 0.85 -47.92 -11.17
C PHE A 47 0.17 -48.90 -10.21
N VAL A 48 0.99 -49.67 -9.50
CA VAL A 48 0.56 -50.54 -8.40
C VAL A 48 0.16 -49.67 -7.21
N LEU A 49 -1.14 -49.40 -7.06
CA LEU A 49 -1.68 -48.77 -5.86
C LEU A 49 -1.74 -49.80 -4.72
N ARG A 50 -0.78 -49.72 -3.81
CA ARG A 50 -0.66 -50.59 -2.63
C ARG A 50 -1.85 -50.35 -1.70
N LYS A 51 -2.76 -51.33 -1.66
CA LYS A 51 -3.96 -51.40 -0.82
C LYS A 51 -3.57 -51.42 0.67
N PHE A 52 -3.64 -50.27 1.35
CA PHE A 52 -3.58 -50.22 2.81
C PHE A 52 -4.95 -50.63 3.38
N ILE A 53 -5.05 -51.89 3.80
CA ILE A 53 -6.12 -52.37 4.68
C ILE A 53 -5.65 -52.11 6.11
N GLY A 54 -6.00 -50.94 6.63
CA GLY A 54 -5.83 -50.56 8.03
C GLY A 54 -7.19 -50.28 8.65
N LYS A 55 -7.51 -50.98 9.74
CA LYS A 55 -8.74 -50.86 10.54
C LYS A 55 -9.14 -49.38 10.75
N GLN A 56 -10.34 -49.00 10.31
CA GLN A 56 -10.98 -47.73 10.68
C GLN A 56 -11.17 -47.68 12.20
N VAL A 57 -10.23 -47.04 12.90
CA VAL A 57 -10.42 -46.58 14.27
C VAL A 57 -10.55 -45.07 14.21
N GLY A 58 -11.79 -44.58 14.20
CA GLY A 58 -12.20 -43.30 14.80
C GLY A 58 -11.49 -42.00 14.41
N VAL A 59 -10.98 -41.83 13.19
CA VAL A 59 -10.30 -40.57 12.76
C VAL A 59 -11.27 -39.42 12.44
N THR A 60 -12.58 -39.66 12.41
CA THR A 60 -13.57 -38.62 12.07
C THR A 60 -13.73 -37.55 13.16
N ARG A 61 -13.49 -37.87 14.44
CA ARG A 61 -13.64 -36.91 15.54
C ARG A 61 -12.54 -35.82 15.56
N PRO A 62 -11.24 -36.12 15.47
CA PRO A 62 -10.22 -35.07 15.47
C PRO A 62 -10.31 -34.17 14.23
N LEU A 63 -10.71 -34.73 13.08
CA LEU A 63 -10.84 -33.98 11.83
C LEU A 63 -12.00 -32.98 11.88
N LEU A 64 -13.11 -33.35 12.52
CA LEU A 64 -14.23 -32.43 12.79
C LEU A 64 -13.83 -31.31 13.75
N VAL A 65 -13.04 -31.60 14.80
CA VAL A 65 -12.56 -30.56 15.74
C VAL A 65 -11.65 -29.55 15.04
N VAL A 66 -10.76 -30.00 14.15
CA VAL A 66 -9.91 -29.10 13.35
C VAL A 66 -10.74 -28.26 12.39
N PHE A 67 -11.72 -28.86 11.70
CA PHE A 67 -12.64 -28.11 10.83
C PHE A 67 -13.48 -27.09 11.60
N SER A 68 -13.99 -27.45 12.77
CA SER A 68 -14.73 -26.53 13.64
C SER A 68 -13.85 -25.39 14.14
N LEU A 69 -12.59 -25.65 14.51
CA LEU A 69 -11.63 -24.60 14.90
C LEU A 69 -11.32 -23.66 13.74
N LEU A 70 -11.14 -24.18 12.51
CA LEU A 70 -10.91 -23.37 11.32
C LEU A 70 -12.13 -22.51 10.95
N LEU A 71 -13.34 -23.06 11.07
CA LEU A 71 -14.58 -22.31 10.86
C LEU A 71 -14.77 -21.25 11.94
N LEU A 72 -14.49 -21.58 13.21
CA LEU A 72 -14.56 -20.62 14.31
C LEU A 72 -13.51 -19.51 14.15
N SER A 73 -12.29 -19.82 13.72
CA SER A 73 -11.27 -18.82 13.44
C SER A 73 -11.64 -17.94 12.23
N ALA A 74 -12.26 -18.49 11.18
CA ALA A 74 -12.73 -17.71 10.05
C ALA A 74 -13.90 -16.78 10.43
N VAL A 75 -14.80 -17.24 11.31
CA VAL A 75 -15.89 -16.43 11.86
C VAL A 75 -15.35 -15.34 12.78
N LEU A 76 -14.43 -15.67 13.70
CA LEU A 76 -13.80 -14.71 14.59
C LEU A 76 -12.95 -13.69 13.81
N PHE A 77 -12.25 -14.11 12.77
CA PHE A 77 -11.53 -13.21 11.86
C PHE A 77 -12.49 -12.29 11.10
N ARG A 78 -13.63 -12.79 10.62
CA ARG A 78 -14.68 -11.95 10.01
C ARG A 78 -15.34 -10.98 11.00
N VAL A 79 -15.45 -11.37 12.27
CA VAL A 79 -16.05 -10.54 13.32
C VAL A 79 -15.04 -9.50 13.82
N SER A 80 -13.75 -9.83 13.95
CA SER A 80 -12.70 -8.88 14.32
C SER A 80 -12.38 -7.92 13.18
N SER A 81 -12.37 -8.41 11.93
CA SER A 81 -12.29 -7.54 10.75
C SER A 81 -13.51 -6.61 10.69
N ARG A 82 -14.69 -7.07 11.13
CA ARG A 82 -15.88 -6.22 11.29
C ARG A 82 -15.75 -5.17 12.39
N TRP A 83 -14.99 -5.44 13.45
CA TRP A 83 -14.84 -4.51 14.57
C TRP A 83 -13.79 -3.41 14.28
N ASN A 84 -12.77 -3.72 13.48
CA ASN A 84 -11.90 -2.68 12.91
C ASN A 84 -12.53 -2.02 11.67
N SER A 85 -13.44 -2.70 10.94
CA SER A 85 -14.22 -2.07 9.86
C SER A 85 -15.44 -1.30 10.33
N THR A 86 -15.76 -1.28 11.63
CA THR A 86 -16.82 -0.40 12.15
C THR A 86 -16.42 1.08 12.14
N GLN A 87 -15.14 1.41 11.94
CA GLN A 87 -14.72 2.76 11.54
C GLN A 87 -14.76 2.96 10.01
N LEU A 88 -14.61 1.88 9.23
CA LEU A 88 -14.98 1.84 7.80
C LEU A 88 -16.50 1.69 7.60
N SER A 89 -17.30 2.10 8.58
CA SER A 89 -18.74 2.11 8.49
C SER A 89 -19.16 3.01 7.34
N THR A 90 -19.38 2.39 6.18
CA THR A 90 -20.54 2.65 5.34
C THR A 90 -20.86 4.13 5.17
N SER A 91 -19.95 4.89 4.55
CA SER A 91 -20.43 5.89 3.62
C SER A 91 -21.27 5.12 2.59
N ARG A 92 -22.58 5.31 2.69
CA ARG A 92 -23.70 4.63 2.01
C ARG A 92 -23.66 4.62 0.48
N LEU A 93 -22.52 4.85 -0.16
CA LEU A 93 -22.41 4.76 -1.60
C LEU A 93 -21.97 3.35 -1.98
N ASN A 94 -22.99 2.48 -2.00
CA ASN A 94 -22.99 1.25 -2.78
C ASN A 94 -22.93 1.66 -4.26
N LEU A 95 -21.75 2.11 -4.68
CA LEU A 95 -21.42 2.76 -5.95
C LEU A 95 -21.19 1.72 -7.06
N HIS A 96 -21.99 0.65 -7.03
CA HIS A 96 -22.13 -0.29 -8.14
C HIS A 96 -23.30 0.15 -9.03
N ILE A 97 -23.50 1.47 -9.16
CA ILE A 97 -24.28 2.02 -10.25
C ILE A 97 -23.35 1.87 -11.45
N GLU A 98 -23.52 0.76 -12.17
CA GLU A 98 -23.15 0.67 -13.56
C GLU A 98 -23.70 1.96 -14.19
N TRP A 99 -22.80 2.88 -14.55
CA TRP A 99 -23.14 4.24 -14.99
C TRP A 99 -23.87 4.11 -16.32
N ASP A 100 -25.14 3.73 -16.28
CA ASP A 100 -26.03 3.87 -17.40
C ASP A 100 -26.31 5.37 -17.53
N PRO A 101 -25.73 6.05 -18.53
CA PRO A 101 -25.87 7.50 -18.65
C PRO A 101 -27.33 7.92 -18.86
N GLN A 102 -28.23 6.97 -19.17
CA GLN A 102 -29.65 7.23 -19.40
C GLN A 102 -30.45 7.56 -18.13
N PHE A 103 -29.91 7.34 -16.93
CA PHE A 103 -30.65 7.57 -15.66
C PHE A 103 -29.84 8.35 -14.60
N LEU A 104 -29.00 9.29 -15.03
CA LEU A 104 -28.40 10.26 -14.10
C LEU A 104 -29.45 11.28 -13.67
N TYR A 105 -30.06 11.03 -12.52
CA TYR A 105 -30.98 11.97 -11.89
C TYR A 105 -30.23 13.13 -11.24
N ASP A 106 -30.78 14.34 -11.31
CA ASP A 106 -30.20 15.56 -10.71
C ASP A 106 -29.79 15.36 -9.24
N ASN A 107 -30.61 14.65 -8.46
CA ASN A 107 -30.36 14.39 -7.04
C ASN A 107 -29.08 13.58 -6.79
N ILE A 108 -28.67 12.71 -7.72
CA ILE A 108 -27.42 11.94 -7.62
C ILE A 108 -26.23 12.89 -7.82
N ILE A 109 -26.28 13.76 -8.82
CA ILE A 109 -25.23 14.75 -9.09
C ILE A 109 -25.03 15.67 -7.89
N TRP A 110 -26.12 16.20 -7.34
CA TRP A 110 -26.08 17.05 -6.15
C TRP A 110 -25.44 16.32 -4.97
N SER A 111 -25.76 15.04 -4.76
CA SER A 111 -25.11 14.24 -3.71
C SER A 111 -23.60 14.11 -3.90
N TYR A 112 -23.08 14.02 -5.13
CA TYR A 112 -21.63 13.97 -5.35
C TYR A 112 -20.94 15.33 -5.12
N LEU A 113 -21.61 16.42 -5.47
CA LEU A 113 -21.11 17.77 -5.19
C LEU A 113 -21.09 18.03 -3.67
N ASP A 114 -22.14 17.63 -2.96
CA ASP A 114 -22.18 17.68 -1.50
C ASP A 114 -21.07 16.81 -0.87
N ASP A 115 -20.88 15.59 -1.36
CA ASP A 115 -19.77 14.71 -0.95
C ASP A 115 -18.39 15.37 -1.16
N LEU A 116 -18.19 16.09 -2.26
CA LEU A 116 -16.96 16.85 -2.51
C LEU A 116 -16.81 17.99 -1.51
N ASN A 117 -17.90 18.69 -1.19
CA ASN A 117 -17.88 19.78 -0.21
C ASN A 117 -17.49 19.28 1.17
N ASP A 118 -18.13 18.21 1.63
CA ASP A 118 -17.84 17.58 2.92
C ASP A 118 -16.39 17.09 2.98
N ALA A 119 -15.88 16.51 1.89
CA ALA A 119 -14.50 16.03 1.83
C ALA A 119 -13.47 17.17 1.83
N GLU A 120 -13.75 18.28 1.14
CA GLU A 120 -12.89 19.47 1.16
C GLU A 120 -12.89 20.14 2.54
N GLU A 121 -14.05 20.25 3.20
CA GLU A 121 -14.16 20.77 4.56
C GLU A 121 -13.34 19.92 5.54
N GLN A 122 -13.51 18.60 5.52
CA GLN A 122 -12.74 17.67 6.35
C GLN A 122 -11.23 17.77 6.08
N MET A 123 -10.82 17.90 4.82
CA MET A 123 -9.43 18.09 4.45
C MET A 123 -8.84 19.37 5.06
N ASN A 124 -9.56 20.49 4.92
CA ASN A 124 -9.12 21.79 5.44
C ASN A 124 -9.14 21.82 6.98
N GLU A 125 -10.12 21.18 7.63
CA GLU A 125 -10.17 20.99 9.08
C GLU A 125 -8.99 20.13 9.56
N ALA A 126 -8.75 18.98 8.93
CA ALA A 126 -7.65 18.10 9.27
C ALA A 126 -6.30 18.82 9.16
N TRP A 127 -6.11 19.64 8.12
CA TRP A 127 -4.92 20.47 7.94
C TRP A 127 -4.79 21.56 9.01
N SER A 128 -5.83 22.35 9.22
CA SER A 128 -5.83 23.48 10.17
C SER A 128 -5.67 23.04 11.63
N THR A 129 -6.13 21.83 11.97
CA THR A 129 -5.94 21.21 13.30
C THR A 129 -4.66 20.40 13.44
N SER A 130 -3.90 20.16 12.35
CA SER A 130 -2.63 19.44 12.42
C SER A 130 -1.53 20.30 13.03
N ASP A 131 -0.72 19.68 13.89
CA ASP A 131 0.51 20.27 14.40
C ASP A 131 1.52 20.58 13.29
N GLN A 132 2.43 21.52 13.56
CA GLN A 132 3.44 21.93 12.59
C GLN A 132 4.34 20.76 12.16
N SER A 133 4.67 19.84 13.06
CA SER A 133 5.46 18.64 12.76
C SER A 133 4.76 17.73 11.75
N VAL A 134 3.45 17.52 11.91
CA VAL A 134 2.61 16.76 10.98
C VAL A 134 2.54 17.44 9.61
N ARG A 135 2.34 18.76 9.56
CA ARG A 135 2.30 19.50 8.27
C ARG A 135 3.63 19.43 7.52
N ILE A 136 4.76 19.53 8.24
CA ILE A 136 6.10 19.38 7.66
C ILE A 136 6.29 17.95 7.13
N ALA A 137 5.90 16.93 7.90
CA ALA A 137 5.97 15.55 7.45
C ALA A 137 5.09 15.31 6.21
N PHE A 138 3.88 15.89 6.19
CA PHE A 138 3.00 15.81 5.04
C PHE A 138 3.63 16.42 3.79
N GLN A 139 4.16 17.64 3.89
CA GLN A 139 4.85 18.31 2.79
C GLN A 139 6.05 17.48 2.28
N LYS A 140 6.81 16.88 3.20
CA LYS A 140 7.99 16.08 2.85
C LYS A 140 7.64 14.78 2.12
N HIS A 141 6.57 14.10 2.53
CA HIS A 141 6.28 12.73 2.08
C HIS A 141 5.13 12.62 1.08
N PHE A 142 4.19 13.56 1.09
CA PHE A 142 2.94 13.50 0.33
C PHE A 142 2.71 14.72 -0.58
N ALA A 143 3.52 15.78 -0.49
CA ALA A 143 3.51 16.84 -1.50
C ALA A 143 4.52 16.54 -2.63
N PRO A 144 4.22 16.93 -3.89
CA PRO A 144 5.14 16.77 -5.00
C PRO A 144 6.50 17.42 -4.70
N SER A 145 7.58 16.65 -4.83
CA SER A 145 8.97 17.09 -4.66
C SER A 145 9.91 16.26 -5.51
N LEU A 146 10.98 16.86 -6.08
CA LEU A 146 11.94 16.12 -6.89
C LEU A 146 13.15 15.58 -6.10
N ASN A 147 13.51 16.28 -5.02
CA ASN A 147 14.69 16.02 -4.21
C ASN A 147 14.38 16.26 -2.72
N ASP A 148 15.20 15.69 -1.85
CA ASP A 148 15.18 16.03 -0.43
C ASP A 148 15.67 17.46 -0.20
N GLY A 149 15.07 18.17 0.75
CA GLY A 149 15.43 19.55 1.10
C GLY A 149 14.97 20.61 0.09
N GLN A 150 14.19 20.24 -0.93
CA GLN A 150 13.46 21.23 -1.72
C GLN A 150 12.57 22.04 -0.78
N ALA A 151 12.62 23.38 -0.90
CA ALA A 151 11.82 24.26 -0.07
C ALA A 151 10.35 23.83 -0.16
N PRO A 152 9.65 23.62 0.97
CA PRO A 152 8.25 23.29 0.94
C PRO A 152 7.47 24.40 0.24
N THR A 153 6.45 24.04 -0.51
CA THR A 153 5.45 25.01 -0.97
C THR A 153 4.79 25.64 0.26
N GLU A 154 4.54 26.95 0.22
CA GLU A 154 3.93 27.68 1.35
C GLU A 154 2.59 27.07 1.76
N ASP A 155 1.78 26.62 0.80
CA ASP A 155 0.55 25.87 1.02
C ASP A 155 0.45 24.68 0.04
N PRO A 156 0.61 23.42 0.49
CA PRO A 156 0.48 22.25 -0.37
C PRO A 156 -0.98 21.97 -0.79
N LEU A 157 -1.97 22.61 -0.16
CA LEU A 157 -3.39 22.41 -0.47
C LEU A 157 -3.95 23.47 -1.44
N ALA A 158 -3.24 24.59 -1.64
CA ALA A 158 -3.71 25.71 -2.46
C ALA A 158 -4.17 25.27 -3.86
N THR A 159 -3.41 24.40 -4.53
CA THR A 159 -3.78 23.88 -5.85
C THR A 159 -5.04 23.02 -5.80
N ILE A 160 -5.18 22.17 -4.77
CA ILE A 160 -6.36 21.31 -4.60
C ILE A 160 -7.61 22.19 -4.38
N ASN A 161 -7.52 23.16 -3.48
CA ASN A 161 -8.61 24.08 -3.17
C ASN A 161 -9.01 24.94 -4.39
N ASP A 162 -8.05 25.38 -5.21
CA ASP A 162 -8.33 26.06 -6.47
C ASP A 162 -9.13 25.18 -7.46
N HIS A 163 -8.75 23.91 -7.60
CA HIS A 163 -9.47 22.96 -8.45
C HIS A 163 -10.87 22.63 -7.91
N VAL A 164 -11.03 22.47 -6.59
CA VAL A 164 -12.35 22.27 -5.95
C VAL A 164 -13.25 23.49 -6.15
N SER A 165 -12.74 24.70 -5.91
CA SER A 165 -13.49 25.94 -6.13
C SER A 165 -13.99 26.06 -7.57
N LYS A 166 -13.12 25.80 -8.56
CA LYS A 166 -13.50 25.84 -9.98
C LYS A 166 -14.51 24.77 -10.35
N MET A 167 -14.39 23.58 -9.75
CA MET A 167 -15.33 22.50 -9.99
C MET A 167 -16.74 22.83 -9.45
N ARG A 168 -16.83 23.52 -8.30
CA ARG A 168 -18.12 23.98 -7.73
C ARG A 168 -18.84 24.99 -8.61
N GLU A 169 -18.10 25.81 -9.34
CA GLU A 169 -18.65 26.80 -10.27
C GLU A 169 -19.15 26.16 -11.57
N CYS A 170 -18.81 24.89 -11.84
CA CYS A 170 -19.26 24.19 -13.04
C CYS A 170 -20.67 23.65 -12.85
N GLU A 171 -21.58 24.04 -13.74
CA GLU A 171 -22.87 23.39 -13.87
C GLU A 171 -22.72 21.99 -14.48
N PHE A 172 -23.52 21.03 -14.01
CA PHE A 172 -23.52 19.71 -14.60
C PHE A 172 -24.12 19.77 -16.03
N PRO A 173 -23.45 19.19 -17.03
CA PRO A 173 -23.82 19.38 -18.42
C PRO A 173 -24.92 18.41 -18.87
N PHE A 174 -26.14 18.57 -18.34
CA PHE A 174 -27.30 17.69 -18.60
C PHE A 174 -27.60 17.50 -20.08
N ASP A 175 -27.56 18.59 -20.87
CA ASP A 175 -27.87 18.55 -22.30
C ASP A 175 -26.67 18.21 -23.21
N SER A 176 -25.53 17.85 -22.62
CA SER A 176 -24.32 17.51 -23.36
C SER A 176 -24.20 16.02 -23.67
N SER A 177 -23.20 15.67 -24.49
CA SER A 177 -22.91 14.27 -24.80
C SER A 177 -22.56 13.45 -23.54
N ALA A 178 -22.85 12.15 -23.57
CA ALA A 178 -22.49 11.21 -22.51
C ALA A 178 -20.99 11.25 -22.15
N LYS A 179 -20.12 11.55 -23.12
CA LYS A 179 -18.69 11.73 -22.88
C LYS A 179 -18.41 12.93 -21.97
N VAL A 180 -19.02 14.08 -22.26
CA VAL A 180 -18.82 15.32 -21.48
C VAL A 180 -19.36 15.14 -20.05
N GLN A 181 -20.50 14.46 -19.90
CA GLN A 181 -21.03 14.09 -18.60
C GLN A 181 -20.09 13.14 -17.84
N SER A 182 -19.54 12.13 -18.52
CA SER A 182 -18.57 11.20 -17.92
C SER A 182 -17.29 11.92 -17.49
N ASP A 183 -16.75 12.81 -18.34
CA ASP A 183 -15.56 13.60 -18.04
C ASP A 183 -15.77 14.47 -16.78
N PHE A 184 -16.94 15.09 -16.63
CA PHE A 184 -17.32 15.83 -15.42
C PHE A 184 -17.29 14.95 -14.18
N LEU A 185 -17.93 13.79 -14.24
CA LEU A 185 -18.04 12.86 -13.13
C LEU A 185 -16.70 12.23 -12.74
N GLN A 186 -15.88 11.90 -13.73
CA GLN A 186 -14.51 11.40 -13.51
C GLN A 186 -13.66 12.45 -12.81
N HIS A 187 -13.76 13.72 -13.23
CA HIS A 187 -13.02 14.80 -12.59
C HIS A 187 -13.51 15.05 -11.15
N LEU A 188 -14.82 15.00 -10.92
CA LEU A 188 -15.41 15.11 -9.58
C LEU A 188 -14.90 14.00 -8.66
N GLN A 189 -14.91 12.76 -9.15
CA GLN A 189 -14.41 11.59 -8.43
C GLN A 189 -12.91 11.70 -8.11
N LEU A 190 -12.11 12.25 -9.03
CA LEU A 190 -10.68 12.50 -8.80
C LEU A 190 -10.48 13.47 -7.62
N LEU A 191 -11.16 14.62 -7.63
CA LEU A 191 -11.03 15.62 -6.58
C LEU A 191 -11.50 15.07 -5.22
N LEU A 192 -12.63 14.37 -5.21
CA LEU A 192 -13.13 13.68 -4.02
C LEU A 192 -12.10 12.71 -3.44
N SER A 193 -11.46 11.91 -4.32
CA SER A 193 -10.43 10.94 -3.93
C SER A 193 -9.18 11.63 -3.37
N ILE A 194 -8.77 12.75 -3.98
CA ILE A 194 -7.66 13.57 -3.51
C ILE A 194 -7.96 14.12 -2.11
N CYS A 195 -9.10 14.79 -1.90
CA CYS A 195 -9.46 15.37 -0.61
C CYS A 195 -9.50 14.31 0.50
N ARG A 196 -10.19 13.19 0.27
CA ARG A 196 -10.25 12.07 1.23
C ARG A 196 -8.86 11.50 1.53
N THR A 197 -8.00 11.37 0.53
CA THR A 197 -6.65 10.84 0.74
C THR A 197 -5.76 11.83 1.49
N VAL A 198 -5.89 13.15 1.26
CA VAL A 198 -5.17 14.15 2.06
C VAL A 198 -5.54 14.02 3.54
N THR A 199 -6.84 13.98 3.85
CA THR A 199 -7.33 13.77 5.23
C THR A 199 -6.74 12.50 5.82
N LEU A 200 -6.83 11.38 5.09
CA LEU A 200 -6.27 10.09 5.50
C LEU A 200 -4.77 10.17 5.82
N ARG A 201 -3.97 10.84 4.98
CA ARG A 201 -2.52 10.97 5.22
C ARG A 201 -2.19 11.87 6.40
N LEU A 202 -2.99 12.91 6.65
CA LEU A 202 -2.80 13.74 7.84
C LEU A 202 -3.14 12.97 9.11
N GLU A 203 -4.22 12.20 9.12
CA GLU A 203 -4.59 11.33 10.25
C GLU A 203 -3.58 10.21 10.49
N GLU A 204 -3.06 9.62 9.41
CA GLU A 204 -1.97 8.66 9.46
C GLU A 204 -0.78 9.26 10.22
N LEU A 205 -0.29 10.41 9.77
CA LEU A 205 0.85 11.10 10.39
C LEU A 205 0.59 11.49 11.85
N LYS A 206 -0.63 11.96 12.19
CA LYS A 206 -1.05 12.25 13.58
C LYS A 206 -1.00 11.01 14.47
N SER A 207 -1.48 9.86 13.95
CA SER A 207 -1.57 8.61 14.72
C SER A 207 -0.21 8.00 15.01
N THR A 208 0.75 8.17 14.10
CA THR A 208 2.13 7.69 14.23
C THR A 208 2.98 8.71 14.99
N GLY A 209 2.62 9.07 16.23
CA GLY A 209 3.30 10.07 17.10
C GLY A 209 4.83 9.92 17.28
N THR A 210 5.41 8.88 16.65
CA THR A 210 6.81 8.61 16.38
C THR A 210 7.45 9.48 15.28
N TRP A 211 6.73 10.26 14.46
CA TRP A 211 7.35 11.01 13.34
C TRP A 211 8.37 12.07 13.75
N GLU A 212 8.26 12.64 14.95
CA GLU A 212 9.29 13.55 15.48
C GLU A 212 10.66 12.86 15.57
N LYS A 213 10.68 11.53 15.80
CA LYS A 213 11.88 10.71 15.82
C LYS A 213 12.45 10.47 14.40
N PHE A 214 11.59 10.34 13.39
CA PHE A 214 12.01 10.13 11.98
C PHE A 214 12.56 11.39 11.28
N ASN A 215 12.30 12.58 11.81
CA ASN A 215 12.69 13.85 11.16
C ASN A 215 14.09 14.38 11.53
N GLY A 216 14.94 13.56 12.15
CA GLY A 216 16.35 13.88 12.37
C GLY A 216 16.81 13.89 13.83
N GLY A 217 15.94 13.52 14.77
CA GLY A 217 16.36 13.18 16.13
C GLY A 217 16.90 11.75 16.13
N GLN A 218 18.22 11.60 16.26
CA GLN A 218 18.82 10.30 16.57
C GLN A 218 18.07 9.72 17.75
N LEU A 219 17.42 8.56 17.57
CA LEU A 219 16.80 7.80 18.65
C LEU A 219 17.95 7.37 19.56
N SER A 220 18.29 8.24 20.52
CA SER A 220 19.08 7.86 21.67
C SER A 220 18.16 6.98 22.49
N PHE A 221 18.12 5.69 22.13
CA PHE A 221 17.84 4.66 23.11
C PHE A 221 18.68 5.02 24.33
N PRO A 222 18.11 5.06 25.55
CA PRO A 222 18.93 5.20 26.73
C PRO A 222 19.90 4.02 26.69
N VAL A 223 21.14 4.30 26.27
CA VAL A 223 22.26 3.41 26.53
C VAL A 223 22.22 3.30 28.04
N ARG A 224 21.81 2.13 28.52
CA ARG A 224 21.77 1.82 29.93
C ARG A 224 23.23 1.82 30.39
N GLU A 225 23.72 3.00 30.75
CA GLU A 225 24.95 3.13 31.51
C GLU A 225 24.74 2.29 32.77
N ASP A 226 25.65 1.34 32.97
CA ASP A 226 25.63 0.42 34.09
C ASP A 226 25.37 1.21 35.38
N ALA A 227 24.34 0.78 36.09
CA ALA A 227 23.79 1.48 37.23
C ALA A 227 24.82 1.58 38.36
N ASP A 228 25.48 2.73 38.45
CA ASP A 228 26.22 3.18 39.63
C ASP A 228 25.99 4.69 39.84
N SER A 229 24.75 5.07 40.15
CA SER A 229 24.50 6.32 40.87
C SER A 229 23.11 6.36 41.51
N ASN A 230 23.13 6.23 42.84
CA ASN A 230 22.01 6.54 43.71
C ASN A 230 21.64 8.03 43.54
N SER A 231 20.59 8.33 42.77
CA SER A 231 19.87 9.60 42.90
C SER A 231 18.42 9.33 43.23
N TYR A 232 18.09 9.61 44.49
CA TYR A 232 16.76 9.58 45.05
C TYR A 232 15.93 10.68 44.35
N ARG A 233 15.08 10.30 43.39
CA ARG A 233 14.13 11.23 42.75
C ARG A 233 12.73 10.61 42.75
N GLY A 234 11.85 11.29 43.49
CA GLY A 234 10.40 11.17 43.61
C GLY A 234 9.69 9.98 42.95
N ASP A 235 9.17 9.11 43.82
CA ASP A 235 8.14 8.12 43.56
C ASP A 235 6.94 8.70 42.79
N THR A 236 6.98 8.57 41.47
CA THR A 236 5.77 8.45 40.66
C THR A 236 5.83 7.05 40.08
N PHE A 237 5.07 6.13 40.69
CA PHE A 237 4.70 4.78 40.26
C PHE A 237 5.02 4.39 38.80
N SER A 238 6.28 4.27 38.43
CA SER A 238 6.71 3.40 37.32
C SER A 238 6.81 2.01 37.91
N ILE A 239 5.66 1.36 38.05
CA ILE A 239 5.63 -0.09 38.12
C ILE A 239 6.24 -0.53 36.80
N SER A 240 7.51 -0.92 36.81
CA SER A 240 8.20 -1.49 35.67
C SER A 240 7.46 -2.77 35.29
N GLY A 241 6.47 -2.61 34.41
CA GLY A 241 5.71 -3.73 33.88
C GLY A 241 6.66 -4.66 33.15
N SER A 242 6.36 -5.95 33.18
CA SER A 242 6.99 -6.91 32.28
C SER A 242 5.98 -7.40 31.26
N MET A 243 6.34 -7.45 29.99
CA MET A 243 5.51 -7.99 28.92
C MET A 243 5.99 -9.39 28.51
N GLU A 244 5.08 -10.37 28.54
CA GLU A 244 5.34 -11.71 27.99
C GLU A 244 5.16 -11.73 26.46
N ALA A 245 5.79 -12.68 25.78
CA ALA A 245 5.68 -12.86 24.32
C ALA A 245 4.21 -13.03 23.86
N LYS A 246 3.38 -13.67 24.70
CA LYS A 246 1.94 -13.80 24.46
C LYS A 246 1.23 -12.43 24.49
N GLY A 247 1.61 -11.55 25.41
CA GLY A 247 1.08 -10.20 25.51
C GLY A 247 1.42 -9.38 24.26
N PHE A 248 2.67 -9.44 23.81
CA PHE A 248 3.14 -8.83 22.57
C PHE A 248 2.33 -9.29 21.34
N LEU A 249 2.20 -10.61 21.14
CA LEU A 249 1.42 -11.13 20.01
C LEU A 249 -0.05 -10.73 20.12
N SER A 250 -0.63 -10.75 21.32
CA SER A 250 -2.01 -10.31 21.54
C SER A 250 -2.23 -8.84 21.22
N ALA A 251 -1.27 -7.96 21.52
CA ALA A 251 -1.34 -6.54 21.19
C ALA A 251 -1.39 -6.30 19.66
N LEU A 252 -0.81 -7.22 18.89
CA LEU A 252 -0.83 -7.21 17.42
C LEU A 252 -1.95 -8.08 16.83
N GLY A 253 -2.94 -8.50 17.65
CA GLY A 253 -4.06 -9.32 17.21
C GLY A 253 -3.72 -10.77 16.86
N MET A 254 -2.54 -11.25 17.26
CA MET A 254 -2.02 -12.57 16.96
C MET A 254 -2.20 -13.53 18.14
N VAL A 255 -2.36 -14.82 17.84
CA VAL A 255 -2.43 -15.87 18.87
C VAL A 255 -1.03 -16.19 19.39
N GLY A 256 -0.87 -16.09 20.72
CA GLY A 256 0.42 -16.18 21.40
C GLY A 256 1.03 -17.59 21.48
N SER A 257 2.35 -17.62 21.70
CA SER A 257 3.07 -18.83 22.09
C SER A 257 3.02 -19.04 23.62
N GLU A 258 3.28 -20.24 24.10
CA GLU A 258 3.31 -20.57 25.54
C GLU A 258 4.60 -20.10 26.27
N ARG A 259 5.47 -19.30 25.63
CA ARG A 259 6.66 -18.78 26.29
C ARG A 259 6.27 -17.81 27.42
N ARG A 260 6.83 -18.07 28.59
CA ARG A 260 6.65 -17.28 29.83
C ARG A 260 7.80 -16.31 30.11
N GLU A 261 8.78 -16.23 29.20
CA GLU A 261 9.83 -15.22 29.29
C GLU A 261 9.16 -13.84 29.23
N SER A 262 9.46 -12.99 30.20
CA SER A 262 8.99 -11.62 30.26
C SER A 262 10.16 -10.65 30.08
N VAL A 263 9.89 -9.55 29.38
CA VAL A 263 10.85 -8.47 29.11
C VAL A 263 10.29 -7.17 29.66
N ASP A 264 11.13 -6.14 29.74
CA ASP A 264 10.70 -4.79 30.10
C ASP A 264 9.53 -4.34 29.20
N ALA A 265 8.41 -3.91 29.82
CA ALA A 265 7.19 -3.57 29.09
C ALA A 265 7.37 -2.35 28.19
N GLN A 266 8.12 -1.33 28.64
CA GLN A 266 8.35 -0.13 27.85
C GLN A 266 9.07 -0.45 26.54
N THR A 267 10.15 -1.23 26.61
CA THR A 267 10.89 -1.65 25.40
C THR A 267 10.01 -2.48 24.46
N ALA A 268 9.09 -3.30 25.01
CA ALA A 268 8.18 -4.11 24.20
C ALA A 268 7.08 -3.26 23.55
N GLU A 269 6.55 -2.28 24.28
CA GLU A 269 5.59 -1.29 23.77
C GLU A 269 6.19 -0.46 22.64
N GLU A 270 7.44 0.00 22.78
CA GLU A 270 8.16 0.71 21.71
C GLU A 270 8.27 -0.14 20.42
N LEU A 271 8.56 -1.45 20.54
CA LEU A 271 8.56 -2.34 19.38
C LEU A 271 7.15 -2.50 18.78
N VAL A 272 6.13 -2.64 19.63
CA VAL A 272 4.73 -2.72 19.18
C VAL A 272 4.35 -1.46 18.41
N GLU A 273 4.70 -0.27 18.89
CA GLU A 273 4.46 1.00 18.20
C GLU A 273 5.16 1.05 16.83
N LEU A 274 6.43 0.63 16.75
CA LEU A 274 7.17 0.57 15.48
C LEU A 274 6.52 -0.38 14.46
N LEU A 275 6.01 -1.52 14.93
CA LEU A 275 5.32 -2.51 14.11
C LEU A 275 3.94 -1.99 13.66
N LEU A 276 3.18 -1.39 14.57
CA LEU A 276 1.87 -0.81 14.28
C LEU A 276 1.96 0.39 13.34
N ALA A 277 3.06 1.16 13.37
CA ALA A 277 3.27 2.26 12.43
C ALA A 277 3.35 1.77 10.97
N GLU A 278 4.07 0.68 10.70
CA GLU A 278 4.12 0.09 9.35
C GLU A 278 2.77 -0.51 8.94
N ASP A 279 2.09 -1.21 9.86
CA ASP A 279 0.74 -1.74 9.60
C ASP A 279 -0.25 -0.63 9.29
N LYS A 280 -0.25 0.45 10.09
CA LYS A 280 -1.09 1.64 9.86
C LYS A 280 -0.80 2.27 8.50
N HIS A 281 0.47 2.43 8.14
CA HIS A 281 0.85 2.93 6.81
C HIS A 281 0.35 2.01 5.68
N SER A 282 0.44 0.69 5.86
CA SER A 282 -0.08 -0.30 4.91
C SER A 282 -1.60 -0.19 4.76
N VAL A 283 -2.34 -0.07 5.87
CA VAL A 283 -3.80 0.12 5.87
C VAL A 283 -4.17 1.42 5.16
N CYS A 284 -3.52 2.53 5.48
CA CYS A 284 -3.73 3.82 4.81
C CYS A 284 -3.40 3.75 3.32
N ASN A 285 -2.38 2.99 2.90
CA ASN A 285 -2.12 2.77 1.47
C ASN A 285 -3.20 1.96 0.76
N MET A 286 -3.76 0.94 1.41
CA MET A 286 -4.88 0.18 0.86
C MET A 286 -6.13 1.05 0.72
N GLU A 287 -6.39 1.92 1.70
CA GLU A 287 -7.53 2.82 1.68
C GLU A 287 -7.36 3.95 0.65
N ALA A 288 -6.17 4.56 0.56
CA ALA A 288 -5.83 5.49 -0.51
C ALA A 288 -6.02 4.83 -1.89
N ARG A 289 -5.53 3.60 -2.06
CA ARG A 289 -5.77 2.83 -3.28
C ARG A 289 -7.25 2.66 -3.55
N TYR A 290 -8.06 2.31 -2.55
CA TYR A 290 -9.50 2.14 -2.72
C TYR A 290 -10.19 3.43 -3.19
N TYR A 291 -9.80 4.60 -2.65
CA TYR A 291 -10.32 5.89 -3.12
C TYR A 291 -10.01 6.13 -4.61
N PHE A 292 -8.76 5.87 -5.01
CA PHE A 292 -8.34 6.06 -6.39
C PHE A 292 -8.76 4.93 -7.34
N GLU A 293 -9.05 3.72 -6.86
CA GLU A 293 -9.32 2.55 -7.70
C GLU A 293 -10.49 2.78 -8.65
N ARG A 294 -11.55 3.45 -8.18
CA ARG A 294 -12.71 3.77 -9.03
C ARG A 294 -12.38 4.76 -10.14
N PHE A 295 -11.46 5.69 -9.88
CA PHE A 295 -10.99 6.64 -10.89
C PHE A 295 -9.97 6.00 -11.86
N LEU A 296 -9.13 5.10 -11.35
CA LEU A 296 -8.06 4.47 -12.11
C LEU A 296 -8.50 3.21 -12.87
N GLN A 297 -9.65 2.63 -12.53
CA GLN A 297 -10.22 1.52 -13.29
C GLN A 297 -10.52 2.01 -14.71
N PRO A 298 -10.07 1.29 -15.75
CA PRO A 298 -10.41 1.62 -17.12
C PRO A 298 -11.93 1.56 -17.26
N PHE A 299 -12.55 2.68 -17.60
CA PHE A 299 -13.93 2.70 -18.08
C PHE A 299 -13.98 1.89 -19.39
N GLY A 300 -14.31 0.61 -19.29
CA GLY A 300 -14.82 -0.17 -20.42
C GLY A 300 -13.82 -0.89 -21.34
N ASP A 301 -12.80 -1.60 -20.84
CA ASP A 301 -12.16 -2.66 -21.66
C ASP A 301 -11.74 -3.89 -20.84
N GLN A 302 -12.26 -5.05 -21.24
CA GLN A 302 -12.17 -6.34 -20.53
C GLN A 302 -10.82 -7.08 -20.64
N ASP A 303 -9.79 -6.51 -21.24
CA ASP A 303 -8.55 -7.27 -21.53
C ASP A 303 -7.35 -6.79 -20.69
N VAL A 304 -7.47 -7.01 -19.37
CA VAL A 304 -6.45 -6.72 -18.33
C VAL A 304 -5.08 -7.36 -18.64
N LEU A 305 -5.03 -8.36 -19.52
CA LEU A 305 -3.83 -9.13 -19.83
C LEU A 305 -3.09 -8.66 -21.11
N LYS A 306 -3.63 -7.69 -21.87
CA LYS A 306 -2.99 -7.15 -23.09
C LYS A 306 -2.88 -5.62 -23.10
N ALA A 307 -2.87 -4.99 -21.94
CA ALA A 307 -2.95 -3.54 -21.82
C ALA A 307 -1.70 -2.83 -22.39
N THR A 308 -1.81 -2.39 -23.65
CA THR A 308 -1.13 -1.17 -24.11
C THR A 308 -1.37 -0.08 -23.05
N PRO A 309 -0.36 0.71 -22.65
CA PRO A 309 -0.57 1.77 -21.66
C PRO A 309 -1.75 2.63 -22.10
N SER A 310 -2.81 2.63 -21.30
CA SER A 310 -4.02 3.36 -21.63
C SER A 310 -3.65 4.82 -21.87
N THR A 311 -3.99 5.35 -23.04
CA THR A 311 -3.93 6.79 -23.32
C THR A 311 -5.25 7.45 -22.89
N ALA A 312 -5.96 6.87 -21.93
CA ALA A 312 -7.20 7.44 -21.42
C ALA A 312 -6.92 8.82 -20.84
N GLU A 313 -7.70 9.76 -21.33
CA GLU A 313 -7.74 11.15 -20.88
C GLU A 313 -9.20 11.53 -20.73
N HIS A 314 -9.51 12.33 -19.71
CA HIS A 314 -10.79 13.01 -19.59
C HIS A 314 -10.56 14.52 -19.65
N GLN A 315 -11.55 15.27 -20.13
CA GLN A 315 -11.45 16.74 -20.13
C GLN A 315 -11.82 17.29 -18.76
N ILE A 316 -10.99 18.21 -18.27
CA ILE A 316 -11.28 18.96 -17.05
C ILE A 316 -12.42 19.96 -17.35
N PRO A 317 -13.55 19.93 -16.62
CA PRO A 317 -14.76 20.66 -16.99
C PRO A 317 -14.60 22.18 -17.17
N TYR A 318 -13.88 22.84 -16.25
CA TYR A 318 -13.76 24.31 -16.24
C TYR A 318 -12.72 24.88 -17.20
N ASN A 319 -11.82 24.07 -17.78
CA ASN A 319 -10.74 24.59 -18.62
C ASN A 319 -10.49 23.78 -19.91
N GLY A 320 -11.19 22.65 -20.09
CA GLY A 320 -11.07 21.77 -21.25
C GLY A 320 -9.71 21.09 -21.40
N LYS A 321 -8.77 21.28 -20.47
CA LYS A 321 -7.46 20.63 -20.53
C LYS A 321 -7.63 19.13 -20.30
N PRO A 322 -6.89 18.27 -21.02
CA PRO A 322 -6.92 16.84 -20.77
C PRO A 322 -6.20 16.53 -19.46
N PHE A 323 -6.85 15.75 -18.59
CA PHE A 323 -6.21 15.07 -17.48
C PHE A 323 -5.79 13.67 -17.93
N ARG A 324 -4.54 13.30 -17.71
CA ARG A 324 -3.96 12.07 -18.27
C ARG A 324 -4.13 10.87 -17.35
N THR A 325 -5.38 10.44 -17.19
CA THR A 325 -5.78 9.30 -16.32
C THR A 325 -4.90 8.07 -16.53
N GLY A 326 -4.63 7.69 -17.79
CA GLY A 326 -3.83 6.51 -18.10
C GLY A 326 -2.35 6.64 -17.69
N ALA A 327 -1.78 7.84 -17.74
CA ALA A 327 -0.42 8.09 -17.26
C ALA A 327 -0.35 7.98 -15.72
N LEU A 328 -1.35 8.50 -15.01
CA LEU A 328 -1.46 8.36 -13.56
C LEU A 328 -1.67 6.88 -13.18
N ALA A 329 -2.57 6.15 -13.86
CA ALA A 329 -2.82 4.74 -13.61
C ALA A 329 -1.55 3.88 -13.79
N GLN A 330 -0.76 4.17 -14.83
CA GLN A 330 0.53 3.51 -15.04
C GLN A 330 1.50 3.78 -13.88
N ALA A 331 1.58 5.02 -13.41
CA ALA A 331 2.44 5.39 -12.28
C ALA A 331 1.96 4.75 -10.96
N ALA A 332 0.66 4.78 -10.70
CA ALA A 332 0.00 4.15 -9.56
C ALA A 332 0.27 2.65 -9.50
N ALA A 333 0.19 1.94 -10.64
CA ALA A 333 0.49 0.52 -10.71
C ALA A 333 1.94 0.19 -10.28
N GLN A 334 2.89 1.08 -10.51
CA GLN A 334 4.28 0.90 -10.04
C GLN A 334 4.40 1.13 -8.53
N VAL A 335 3.66 2.08 -7.97
CA VAL A 335 3.60 2.31 -6.52
C VAL A 335 2.97 1.11 -5.81
N PHE A 336 1.88 0.56 -6.35
CA PHE A 336 1.14 -0.55 -5.73
C PHE A 336 1.83 -1.91 -5.79
N ARG A 337 2.78 -2.14 -6.71
CA ARG A 337 3.53 -3.40 -6.81
C ARG A 337 4.36 -3.72 -5.56
N GLN A 338 4.54 -2.77 -4.65
CA GLN A 338 5.42 -2.90 -3.50
C GLN A 338 4.76 -3.39 -2.21
N SER A 339 3.46 -3.72 -2.21
CA SER A 339 2.81 -4.23 -1.00
C SER A 339 3.41 -5.57 -0.57
N GLU A 340 3.89 -5.66 0.66
CA GLU A 340 4.35 -6.93 1.23
C GLU A 340 3.20 -7.93 1.37
N SER A 341 3.49 -9.21 1.18
CA SER A 341 2.51 -10.26 1.46
C SER A 341 2.29 -10.40 2.96
N ASN A 342 1.02 -10.49 3.40
CA ASN A 342 0.63 -10.73 4.80
C ASN A 342 1.37 -11.90 5.48
N TYR A 343 1.80 -12.91 4.69
CA TYR A 343 2.55 -14.05 5.22
C TYR A 343 3.93 -13.67 5.78
N ARG A 344 4.66 -12.77 5.10
CA ARG A 344 6.00 -12.33 5.54
C ARG A 344 5.93 -11.62 6.88
N TRP A 345 4.92 -10.76 7.05
CA TRP A 345 4.63 -10.05 8.29
C TRP A 345 4.35 -11.02 9.45
N ILE A 346 3.40 -11.95 9.26
CA ILE A 346 3.05 -12.96 10.26
C ILE A 346 4.27 -13.76 10.70
N HIS A 347 5.08 -14.21 9.74
CA HIS A 347 6.31 -14.95 10.03
C HIS A 347 7.31 -14.11 10.84
N LYS A 348 7.46 -12.83 10.52
CA LYS A 348 8.33 -11.90 11.27
C LYS A 348 7.87 -11.76 12.73
N LEU A 349 6.58 -11.56 12.97
CA LEU A 349 6.04 -11.43 14.33
C LEU A 349 6.29 -12.70 15.16
N HIS A 350 6.07 -13.88 14.58
CA HIS A 350 6.39 -15.14 15.27
C HIS A 350 7.88 -15.35 15.50
N LYS A 351 8.76 -14.88 14.59
CA LYS A 351 10.21 -14.92 14.79
C LYS A 351 10.64 -14.04 15.97
N ILE A 352 10.08 -12.83 16.10
CA ILE A 352 10.33 -11.93 17.22
C ILE A 352 9.86 -12.58 18.53
N ALA A 353 8.62 -13.08 18.57
CA ALA A 353 8.09 -13.78 19.74
C ALA A 353 8.85 -15.07 20.08
N GLY A 354 9.44 -15.74 19.08
CA GLY A 354 10.31 -16.89 19.27
C GLY A 354 11.71 -16.53 19.80
N ASN A 355 12.08 -15.25 19.80
CA ASN A 355 13.33 -14.72 20.34
C ASN A 355 13.09 -13.68 21.45
N TRP A 356 12.06 -13.91 22.27
CA TRP A 356 11.57 -12.97 23.27
C TRP A 356 12.49 -12.82 24.50
N THR A 357 13.61 -12.14 24.28
CA THR A 357 14.63 -11.82 25.30
C THR A 357 14.95 -10.33 25.22
N PRO A 358 15.52 -9.69 26.27
CA PRO A 358 15.87 -8.27 26.22
C PRO A 358 16.76 -7.90 25.02
N ASN A 359 17.82 -8.69 24.75
CA ASN A 359 18.70 -8.47 23.61
C ASN A 359 17.99 -8.73 22.27
N GLY A 360 17.15 -9.76 22.20
CA GLY A 360 16.36 -10.07 21.00
C GLY A 360 15.36 -8.98 20.66
N LEU A 361 14.76 -8.35 21.67
CA LEU A 361 13.82 -7.26 21.53
C LEU A 361 14.50 -5.98 21.03
N LEU A 362 15.63 -5.59 21.65
CA LEU A 362 16.42 -4.44 21.22
C LEU A 362 16.88 -4.58 19.76
N GLU A 363 17.35 -5.77 19.38
CA GLU A 363 17.75 -6.05 18.00
C GLU A 363 16.55 -5.99 17.03
N ALA A 364 15.39 -6.52 17.44
CA ALA A 364 14.17 -6.44 16.64
C ALA A 364 13.68 -4.99 16.45
N SER A 365 13.73 -4.16 17.50
CA SER A 365 13.38 -2.74 17.43
C SER A 365 14.27 -1.98 16.47
N ARG A 366 15.60 -2.18 16.58
CA ARG A 366 16.58 -1.55 15.67
C ARG A 366 16.33 -1.97 14.21
N GLN A 367 16.15 -3.27 13.97
CA GLN A 367 15.85 -3.78 12.63
C GLN A 367 14.53 -3.21 12.09
N GLN A 368 13.48 -3.12 12.92
CA GLN A 368 12.20 -2.56 12.51
C GLN A 368 12.31 -1.07 12.18
N GLU A 369 13.04 -0.31 12.97
CA GLU A 369 13.26 1.12 12.72
C GLU A 369 14.01 1.36 11.40
N GLU A 370 15.10 0.61 11.16
CA GLU A 370 15.87 0.65 9.92
C GLU A 370 15.00 0.27 8.71
N GLU A 371 14.20 -0.80 8.83
CA GLU A 371 13.28 -1.24 7.79
C GLU A 371 12.19 -0.20 7.49
N ASN A 372 11.58 0.41 8.53
CA ASN A 372 10.58 1.46 8.36
C ASN A 372 11.17 2.66 7.62
N LEU A 373 12.34 3.14 8.06
CA LEU A 373 13.03 4.26 7.41
C LEU A 373 13.37 3.94 5.96
N TYR A 374 13.92 2.75 5.70
CA TYR A 374 14.23 2.29 4.35
C TYR A 374 12.97 2.26 3.47
N ASN A 375 11.87 1.70 3.97
CA ASN A 375 10.61 1.58 3.23
C ASN A 375 10.04 2.96 2.87
N PHE A 376 10.02 3.92 3.80
CA PHE A 376 9.58 5.29 3.52
C PHE A 376 10.44 5.96 2.44
N GLN A 377 11.77 5.81 2.52
CA GLN A 377 12.69 6.36 1.53
C GLN A 377 12.52 5.71 0.15
N GLN A 378 12.36 4.38 0.08
CA GLN A 378 12.14 3.69 -1.18
C GLN A 378 10.83 4.13 -1.84
N ARG A 379 9.73 4.21 -1.08
CA ARG A 379 8.43 4.66 -1.61
C ARG A 379 8.52 6.07 -2.18
N LEU A 380 9.14 6.99 -1.44
CA LEU A 380 9.36 8.37 -1.91
C LEU A 380 10.26 8.42 -3.15
N ARG A 381 11.33 7.61 -3.20
CA ARG A 381 12.19 7.49 -4.37
C ARG A 381 11.43 7.04 -5.62
N ILE A 382 10.48 6.11 -5.45
CA ILE A 382 9.66 5.60 -6.55
C ILE A 382 8.69 6.66 -7.04
N LYS A 383 7.99 7.35 -6.13
CA LYS A 383 7.13 8.49 -6.47
C LYS A 383 7.89 9.55 -7.26
N ARG A 384 9.08 9.93 -6.79
CA ARG A 384 10.00 10.84 -7.51
C ARG A 384 10.43 10.32 -8.87
N GLY A 385 10.70 9.02 -8.98
CA GLY A 385 10.99 8.36 -10.24
C GLY A 385 9.83 8.47 -11.24
N GLN A 386 8.60 8.18 -10.78
CA GLN A 386 7.39 8.32 -11.57
C GLN A 386 7.13 9.78 -11.97
N MET A 387 7.29 10.72 -11.03
CA MET A 387 7.17 12.16 -11.27
C MET A 387 8.09 12.62 -12.40
N ARG A 388 9.37 12.23 -12.38
CA ARG A 388 10.32 12.56 -13.46
C ARG A 388 9.89 11.99 -14.81
N MET A 389 9.26 10.81 -14.85
CA MET A 389 8.71 10.26 -16.08
C MET A 389 7.49 11.03 -16.57
N LEU A 390 6.60 11.45 -15.67
CA LEU A 390 5.43 12.28 -16.00
C LEU A 390 5.84 13.67 -16.50
N LEU A 391 6.83 14.30 -15.87
CA LEU A 391 7.41 15.57 -16.34
C LEU A 391 7.99 15.43 -17.75
N LYS A 392 8.71 14.34 -18.05
CA LYS A 392 9.22 14.06 -19.41
C LYS A 392 8.11 13.87 -20.45
N LYS A 393 6.93 13.42 -20.03
CA LYS A 393 5.74 13.33 -20.89
C LYS A 393 5.04 14.69 -21.05
N GLY A 394 5.49 15.74 -20.39
CA GLY A 394 4.94 17.10 -20.50
C GLY A 394 3.81 17.41 -19.51
N ILE A 395 3.63 16.60 -18.46
CA ILE A 395 2.75 16.95 -17.33
C ILE A 395 3.48 18.00 -16.47
N GLN A 396 2.77 19.02 -16.00
CA GLN A 396 3.38 20.10 -15.23
C GLN A 396 3.58 19.70 -13.76
N TYR A 397 4.52 20.37 -13.10
CA TYR A 397 4.86 20.09 -11.70
C TYR A 397 3.66 20.27 -10.74
N GLY A 398 2.85 21.30 -10.98
CA GLY A 398 1.69 21.64 -10.15
C GLY A 398 0.38 21.01 -10.61
N ASP A 399 0.41 20.07 -11.57
CA ASP A 399 -0.83 19.43 -12.02
C ASP A 399 -1.35 18.41 -10.99
N LEU A 400 -2.67 18.18 -10.98
CA LEU A 400 -3.34 17.22 -10.10
C LEU A 400 -2.77 15.81 -10.21
N GLU A 401 -2.22 15.42 -11.37
CA GLU A 401 -1.54 14.13 -11.55
C GLU A 401 -0.35 13.97 -10.60
N MET A 402 0.41 15.04 -10.36
CA MET A 402 1.57 14.99 -9.46
C MET A 402 1.10 14.89 -8.01
N ILE A 403 0.06 15.64 -7.65
CA ILE A 403 -0.54 15.59 -6.32
C ILE A 403 -1.09 14.19 -6.03
N ALA A 404 -1.90 13.65 -6.95
CA ALA A 404 -2.45 12.31 -6.82
C ALA A 404 -1.36 11.24 -6.70
N LEU A 405 -0.30 11.31 -7.51
CA LEU A 405 0.84 10.39 -7.45
C LEU A 405 1.51 10.38 -6.06
N PHE A 406 1.66 11.53 -5.43
CA PHE A 406 2.32 11.60 -4.12
C PHE A 406 1.41 11.19 -2.96
N LEU A 407 0.09 11.26 -3.13
CA LEU A 407 -0.90 10.80 -2.14
C LEU A 407 -1.08 9.28 -2.13
N LEU A 408 -0.88 8.61 -3.27
CA LEU A 408 -0.83 7.14 -3.38
C LEU A 408 0.34 6.56 -2.61
#